data_AF-A0A6A5EX02-F1
#
_entry.id   AF-A0A6A5EX02-F1
#
_cell.length_a   1.000
_cell.length_b   1.000
_cell.length_c   1.000
_cell.angle_alpha   90.00
_cell.angle_beta   90.00
_cell.angle_gamma   90.00
#
_symmetry.space_group_name_H-M   'P 1'
#
loop_
_entity.id
_entity.type
_entity.pdbx_description
1 polymer ?
#
loop_
_entity_poly.entity_id
_entity_poly.type
_entity_poly.pdbx_seq_one_letter_code
_entity_poly.pdbx_strand_id
1 'polypeptide(L)'
;VLFWETFLLVSNQSTTSSRIHKRNIESLIQGRSCLTRPLLSLYNSCLQLRNTGCIQRNMKTFNLCILVSLAVAVYCVPISHVTGQDEDFAESYLKKFFNLKEEKGPTSRRGVSAVSRKLSEMQRFFGLHITGTLDADTIATMKKPRCGVPDTNIASFSTFDRNLKWEKNSLTYRIENYTPDMSAPEVDDSIEKALQVWAKVTPLRFTRIHSGTADIMISFGRQEHGDFYPFDGPDGTLAHAFAPGTGIGGDAHFDDDESFTFSSNTGYVLFLVAAHEFGHSLGLSHSDDPGALMYPVYSYNNPDTFVLPRDDVNGIQSLYGPNPDTDGDIDKPQPPTTPDACDSTLVLDAVATLRGEMLFFKDNFFWRSYPQSNTPQQTLITNFWPEAPTHIDAAYESQQSDSVLLFKGRRVWAFSGYDLVRGYPKPISSFGLPTSVKKIDAALYDVESAKTLFFVGTSYYSYDEAKKTMDQGFPKRLDETFSGLTSKVTAALQVKGYTYIYSGSYMFEYSLSTGRLFRVLRNSYFLRCSNF
;
A
#
# COMPACT_ATOMS: atom_id res chain seq x y z
N VAL A 1 -19.46 -30.15 -4.02
CA VAL A 1 -20.45 -31.22 -4.30
C VAL A 1 -19.93 -32.58 -3.80
N LEU A 2 -18.72 -33.00 -4.16
CA LEU A 2 -18.08 -34.23 -3.61
C LEU A 2 -17.86 -34.24 -2.08
N PHE A 3 -17.74 -33.07 -1.44
CA PHE A 3 -17.62 -32.95 0.03
C PHE A 3 -18.92 -33.29 0.79
N TRP A 4 -20.09 -33.20 0.13
CA TRP A 4 -21.39 -33.45 0.75
C TRP A 4 -21.84 -34.91 0.63
N GLU A 5 -21.40 -35.63 -0.42
CA GLU A 5 -21.70 -37.06 -0.56
C GLU A 5 -20.97 -37.90 0.50
N THR A 6 -19.74 -37.53 0.87
CA THR A 6 -18.99 -38.21 1.96
C THR A 6 -19.60 -37.92 3.34
N PHE A 7 -20.16 -36.72 3.55
CA PHE A 7 -20.77 -36.33 4.83
C PHE A 7 -22.11 -37.04 5.09
N LEU A 8 -22.90 -37.27 4.04
CA LEU A 8 -24.16 -38.03 4.13
C LEU A 8 -23.91 -39.53 4.35
N LEU A 9 -22.88 -40.11 3.72
CA LEU A 9 -22.52 -41.52 3.88
C LEU A 9 -22.02 -41.89 5.28
N VAL A 10 -21.33 -40.98 5.97
CA VAL A 10 -20.84 -41.21 7.35
C VAL A 10 -21.95 -41.05 8.40
N SER A 11 -23.02 -40.29 8.09
CA SER A 11 -24.11 -40.01 9.03
C SER A 11 -25.14 -41.14 9.22
N ASN A 12 -24.99 -42.26 8.49
CA ASN A 12 -25.97 -43.35 8.47
C ASN A 12 -25.48 -44.67 9.10
N GLN A 13 -24.33 -44.68 9.80
CA GLN A 13 -23.85 -45.88 10.52
C GLN A 13 -23.63 -45.62 12.03
N SER A 14 -24.40 -46.38 12.80
CA SER A 14 -24.32 -46.74 14.23
C SER A 14 -23.47 -45.92 15.21
N THR A 15 -24.18 -45.39 16.22
CA THR A 15 -23.87 -45.40 17.67
C THR A 15 -22.51 -45.97 18.10
N THR A 16 -21.50 -45.12 18.22
CA THR A 16 -20.51 -45.08 19.33
C THR A 16 -19.46 -44.00 19.05
N SER A 17 -18.99 -43.31 20.09
CA SER A 17 -17.91 -42.29 20.09
C SER A 17 -18.31 -40.82 19.89
N SER A 18 -19.03 -40.24 20.87
CA SER A 18 -19.31 -38.79 20.91
C SER A 18 -18.13 -37.91 21.35
N ARG A 19 -17.03 -38.49 21.86
CA ARG A 19 -15.85 -37.73 22.33
C ARG A 19 -14.76 -37.52 21.27
N ILE A 20 -14.64 -38.40 20.28
CA ILE A 20 -13.63 -38.27 19.21
C ILE A 20 -14.12 -37.30 18.12
N HIS A 21 -15.43 -37.30 17.83
CA HIS A 21 -16.04 -36.38 16.86
C HIS A 21 -15.98 -34.91 17.29
N LYS A 22 -16.04 -34.62 18.59
CA LYS A 22 -15.97 -33.23 19.09
C LYS A 22 -14.58 -32.61 18.91
N ARG A 23 -13.51 -33.39 19.13
CA ARG A 23 -12.12 -32.94 18.92
C ARG A 23 -11.77 -32.71 17.45
N ASN A 24 -12.26 -33.56 16.54
CA ASN A 24 -12.00 -33.39 15.11
C ASN A 24 -12.78 -32.23 14.50
N ILE A 25 -13.96 -31.89 15.04
CA ILE A 25 -14.72 -30.70 14.63
C ILE A 25 -14.11 -29.43 15.24
N GLU A 26 -13.64 -29.47 16.49
CA GLU A 26 -12.94 -28.34 17.12
C GLU A 26 -11.60 -28.00 16.44
N SER A 27 -10.86 -29.00 15.93
CA SER A 27 -9.64 -28.74 15.14
C SER A 27 -9.92 -28.22 13.72
N LEU A 28 -11.06 -28.59 13.10
CA LEU A 28 -11.49 -28.04 11.80
C LEU A 28 -12.10 -26.63 11.89
N ILE A 29 -12.50 -26.17 13.08
CA ILE A 29 -13.13 -24.84 13.30
C ILE A 29 -12.10 -23.77 13.71
N GLN A 30 -10.86 -24.14 14.00
CA GLN A 30 -9.83 -23.25 14.55
C GLN A 30 -9.27 -22.18 13.59
N GLY A 31 -9.87 -22.00 12.40
CA GLY A 31 -9.45 -21.03 11.38
C GLY A 31 -10.52 -20.03 10.90
N ARG A 32 -11.64 -19.84 11.61
CA ARG A 32 -12.71 -18.89 11.18
C ARG A 32 -13.15 -17.97 12.32
N SER A 33 -12.46 -16.83 12.51
CA SER A 33 -12.71 -15.92 13.63
C SER A 33 -14.04 -15.15 13.59
N CYS A 34 -14.71 -15.03 12.44
CA CYS A 34 -15.99 -14.32 12.37
C CYS A 34 -17.24 -15.15 12.75
N LEU A 35 -17.13 -16.46 13.01
CA LEU A 35 -18.31 -17.30 13.16
C LEU A 35 -18.30 -18.29 14.34
N THR A 36 -17.28 -18.29 15.20
CA THR A 36 -17.19 -19.28 16.29
C THR A 36 -18.30 -19.17 17.33
N ARG A 37 -18.76 -17.97 17.69
CA ARG A 37 -19.87 -17.79 18.65
C ARG A 37 -21.28 -17.89 18.04
N PRO A 38 -21.59 -17.26 16.89
CA PRO A 38 -22.92 -17.33 16.30
C PRO A 38 -23.28 -18.72 15.78
N LEU A 39 -22.35 -19.43 15.13
CA LEU A 39 -22.61 -20.77 14.58
C LEU A 39 -22.68 -21.86 15.66
N LEU A 40 -21.88 -21.80 16.73
CA LEU A 40 -22.06 -22.72 17.86
C LEU A 40 -23.39 -22.47 18.59
N SER A 41 -23.83 -21.22 18.69
CA SER A 41 -25.14 -20.86 19.26
C SER A 41 -26.29 -21.40 18.41
N LEU A 42 -26.19 -21.28 17.08
CA LEU A 42 -27.17 -21.84 16.13
C LEU A 42 -27.17 -23.37 16.10
N TYR A 43 -25.99 -24.00 16.18
CA TYR A 43 -25.84 -25.46 16.27
C TYR A 43 -26.43 -26.03 17.57
N ASN A 44 -26.13 -25.41 18.72
CA ASN A 44 -26.70 -25.81 20.01
C ASN A 44 -28.22 -25.56 20.08
N SER A 45 -28.72 -24.49 19.45
CA SER A 45 -30.16 -24.22 19.34
C SER A 45 -30.88 -25.23 18.44
N CYS A 46 -30.25 -25.65 17.33
CA CYS A 46 -30.77 -26.71 16.46
C CYS A 46 -30.73 -28.09 17.11
N LEU A 47 -29.72 -28.40 17.94
CA LEU A 47 -29.68 -29.65 18.72
C LEU A 47 -30.73 -29.68 19.82
N GLN A 48 -30.98 -28.56 20.50
CA GLN A 48 -32.07 -28.47 21.50
C GLN A 48 -33.45 -28.67 20.87
N LEU A 49 -33.69 -28.12 19.67
CA LEU A 49 -34.93 -28.33 18.92
C LEU A 49 -35.15 -29.78 18.46
N ARG A 50 -34.09 -30.60 18.39
CA ARG A 50 -34.17 -32.02 18.04
C ARG A 50 -34.60 -32.92 19.20
N ASN A 51 -34.39 -32.48 20.45
CA ASN A 51 -34.70 -33.25 21.67
C ASN A 51 -36.11 -33.05 22.22
N THR A 52 -36.93 -32.17 21.65
CA THR A 52 -38.29 -31.85 22.16
C THR A 52 -39.44 -32.33 21.27
N GLY A 53 -39.21 -33.28 20.35
CA GLY A 53 -40.30 -34.07 19.76
C GLY A 53 -41.37 -33.29 18.97
N CYS A 54 -41.05 -32.17 18.34
CA CYS A 54 -41.97 -31.43 17.47
C CYS A 54 -41.53 -31.49 15.99
N ILE A 55 -41.59 -32.68 15.39
CA ILE A 55 -41.36 -32.85 13.95
C ILE A 55 -42.71 -32.72 13.24
N GLN A 56 -43.15 -31.49 12.95
CA GLN A 56 -44.00 -31.25 11.76
C GLN A 56 -44.31 -29.79 11.38
N ARG A 57 -43.72 -28.76 12.00
CA ARG A 57 -44.18 -27.38 11.72
C ARG A 57 -43.17 -26.33 11.27
N ASN A 58 -41.95 -26.67 10.86
CA ASN A 58 -41.00 -25.60 10.54
C ASN A 58 -39.93 -25.91 9.47
N MET A 59 -40.33 -26.56 8.37
CA MET A 59 -39.50 -26.66 7.16
C MET A 59 -39.16 -25.28 6.55
N LYS A 60 -40.00 -24.27 6.77
CA LYS A 60 -39.77 -22.89 6.28
C LYS A 60 -38.58 -22.22 6.98
N THR A 61 -38.44 -22.36 8.29
CA THR A 61 -37.29 -21.84 9.06
C THR A 61 -35.99 -22.56 8.74
N PHE A 62 -36.03 -23.88 8.51
CA PHE A 62 -34.82 -24.64 8.13
C PHE A 62 -34.33 -24.24 6.73
N ASN A 63 -35.25 -24.11 5.77
CA ASN A 63 -34.94 -23.62 4.43
C ASN A 63 -34.48 -22.15 4.45
N LEU A 64 -35.04 -21.32 5.35
CA LEU A 64 -34.60 -19.93 5.53
C LEU A 64 -33.18 -19.86 6.10
N CYS A 65 -32.83 -20.69 7.10
CA CYS A 65 -31.47 -20.78 7.62
C CYS A 65 -30.48 -21.27 6.55
N ILE A 66 -30.86 -22.24 5.71
CA ILE A 66 -30.03 -22.71 4.59
C ILE A 66 -29.87 -21.61 3.54
N LEU A 67 -30.93 -20.89 3.19
CA LEU A 67 -30.88 -19.77 2.23
C LEU A 67 -30.06 -18.59 2.76
N VAL A 68 -30.15 -18.27 4.05
CA VAL A 68 -29.30 -17.25 4.70
C VAL A 68 -27.85 -17.72 4.76
N SER A 69 -27.60 -19.00 5.03
CA SER A 69 -26.23 -19.57 5.03
C SER A 69 -25.62 -19.60 3.61
N LEU A 70 -26.43 -19.90 2.60
CA LEU A 70 -26.05 -19.86 1.19
C LEU A 70 -25.85 -18.42 0.70
N ALA A 71 -26.70 -17.47 1.12
CA ALA A 71 -26.51 -16.06 0.83
C ALA A 71 -25.22 -15.53 1.46
N VAL A 72 -24.93 -15.86 2.73
CA VAL A 72 -23.66 -15.51 3.39
C VAL A 72 -22.47 -16.16 2.69
N ALA A 73 -22.61 -17.39 2.18
CA ALA A 73 -21.55 -18.05 1.40
C ALA A 73 -21.34 -17.43 0.00
N VAL A 74 -22.38 -16.85 -0.61
CA VAL A 74 -22.33 -16.19 -1.93
C VAL A 74 -21.81 -14.74 -1.82
N TYR A 75 -21.99 -14.08 -0.67
CA TYR A 75 -21.43 -12.74 -0.40
C TYR A 75 -20.00 -12.77 0.16
N CYS A 76 -19.47 -13.95 0.51
CA CYS A 76 -18.07 -14.09 0.90
C CYS A 76 -17.22 -14.38 -0.35
N VAL A 77 -16.71 -13.32 -0.99
CA VAL A 77 -15.56 -13.42 -1.89
C VAL A 77 -14.43 -14.13 -1.12
N PRO A 78 -13.69 -15.08 -1.74
CA PRO A 78 -12.56 -15.70 -1.06
C PRO A 78 -11.56 -14.60 -0.66
N ILE A 79 -11.38 -14.42 0.64
CA ILE A 79 -10.24 -13.68 1.18
C ILE A 79 -9.01 -14.49 0.75
N SER A 80 -8.04 -13.84 0.09
CA SER A 80 -6.76 -14.44 -0.25
C SER A 80 -6.17 -15.09 1.01
N HIS A 81 -6.14 -16.42 1.03
CA HIS A 81 -5.78 -17.16 2.22
C HIS A 81 -4.27 -17.35 2.23
N VAL A 82 -3.63 -16.93 3.33
CA VAL A 82 -2.20 -17.20 3.57
C VAL A 82 -1.98 -18.71 3.54
N THR A 83 -1.01 -19.14 2.75
CA THR A 83 -0.65 -20.55 2.53
C THR A 83 0.55 -20.94 3.40
N GLY A 84 0.82 -22.24 3.57
CA GLY A 84 2.03 -22.68 4.29
C GLY A 84 3.34 -22.22 3.63
N GLN A 85 3.34 -22.03 2.30
CA GLN A 85 4.48 -21.45 1.57
C GLN A 85 4.69 -19.97 1.94
N ASP A 86 3.61 -19.23 2.19
CA ASP A 86 3.70 -17.84 2.64
C ASP A 86 4.29 -17.73 4.05
N GLU A 87 4.03 -18.72 4.93
CA GLU A 87 4.62 -18.77 6.26
C GLU A 87 6.15 -19.00 6.18
N ASP A 88 6.60 -19.97 5.37
CA ASP A 88 8.03 -20.25 5.16
C ASP A 88 8.76 -19.04 4.53
N PHE A 89 8.12 -18.40 3.56
CA PHE A 89 8.62 -17.17 2.93
C PHE A 89 8.73 -16.03 3.96
N ALA A 90 7.68 -15.79 4.75
CA ALA A 90 7.68 -14.75 5.77
C ALA A 90 8.75 -14.99 6.83
N GLU A 91 8.96 -16.24 7.27
CA GLU A 91 10.05 -16.55 8.20
C GLU A 91 11.43 -16.22 7.61
N SER A 92 11.65 -16.58 6.36
CA SER A 92 12.90 -16.28 5.63
C SER A 92 13.10 -14.78 5.46
N TYR A 93 12.05 -14.05 5.12
CA TYR A 93 12.02 -12.59 5.02
C TYR A 93 12.41 -11.93 6.35
N LEU A 94 11.81 -12.37 7.46
CA LEU A 94 12.11 -11.82 8.79
C LEU A 94 13.53 -12.16 9.26
N LYS A 95 14.08 -13.31 8.87
CA LYS A 95 15.49 -13.65 9.11
C LYS A 95 16.41 -12.70 8.35
N LYS A 96 16.14 -12.47 7.07
CA LYS A 96 16.95 -11.63 6.17
C LYS A 96 16.90 -10.16 6.57
N PHE A 97 15.70 -9.59 6.73
CA PHE A 97 15.54 -8.13 6.85
C PHE A 97 15.31 -7.65 8.28
N PHE A 98 14.76 -8.48 9.17
CA PHE A 98 14.40 -8.08 10.54
C PHE A 98 15.23 -8.78 11.63
N ASN A 99 16.30 -9.49 11.25
CA ASN A 99 17.22 -10.19 12.16
C ASN A 99 16.48 -11.15 13.12
N LEU A 100 15.51 -11.90 12.59
CA LEU A 100 14.88 -12.99 13.33
C LEU A 100 15.92 -14.09 13.62
N LYS A 101 16.13 -14.41 14.90
CA LYS A 101 17.04 -15.47 15.35
C LYS A 101 16.24 -16.74 15.68
N GLU A 102 16.79 -17.91 15.33
CA GLU A 102 16.19 -19.20 15.70
C GLU A 102 16.19 -19.37 17.23
N GLU A 103 15.00 -19.44 17.84
CA GLU A 103 14.88 -19.77 19.27
C GLU A 103 14.93 -21.29 19.47
N LYS A 104 16.09 -21.82 19.85
CA LYS A 104 16.25 -23.22 20.29
C LYS A 104 16.15 -23.30 21.82
N GLY A 105 14.98 -23.59 22.38
CA GLY A 105 14.85 -23.83 23.82
C GLY A 105 13.43 -24.08 24.39
N PRO A 106 13.31 -24.71 25.58
CA PRO A 106 12.03 -25.05 26.22
C PRO A 106 11.22 -23.83 26.72
N THR A 107 11.81 -22.63 26.70
CA THR A 107 11.18 -21.34 27.03
C THR A 107 10.25 -20.80 25.92
N SER A 108 10.31 -21.35 24.70
CA SER A 108 9.45 -20.98 23.56
C SER A 108 7.94 -21.19 23.83
N ARG A 109 7.58 -21.99 24.84
CA ARG A 109 6.18 -22.41 25.08
C ARG A 109 5.31 -21.45 25.93
N ARG A 110 5.80 -20.28 26.34
CA ARG A 110 5.05 -19.39 27.27
C ARG A 110 5.07 -17.88 26.95
N GLY A 111 5.45 -17.44 25.74
CA GLY A 111 5.45 -16.03 25.34
C GLY A 111 4.88 -15.78 23.94
N VAL A 112 4.76 -14.50 23.55
CA VAL A 112 4.53 -14.10 22.14
C VAL A 112 5.70 -14.65 21.31
N SER A 113 5.41 -15.35 20.21
CA SER A 113 6.47 -15.96 19.39
C SER A 113 7.43 -14.90 18.85
N ALA A 114 8.72 -15.24 18.72
CA ALA A 114 9.72 -14.35 18.12
C ALA A 114 9.29 -13.85 16.72
N VAL A 115 8.65 -14.73 15.95
CA VAL A 115 8.04 -14.41 14.65
C VAL A 115 6.97 -13.33 14.79
N SER A 116 6.03 -13.46 15.72
CA SER A 116 4.94 -12.48 15.91
C SER A 116 5.46 -11.10 16.32
N ARG A 117 6.53 -11.05 17.13
CA ARG A 117 7.21 -9.79 17.46
C ARG A 117 7.87 -9.16 16.23
N LYS A 118 8.60 -9.95 15.44
CA LYS A 118 9.26 -9.46 14.22
C LYS A 118 8.26 -9.07 13.13
N LEU A 119 7.11 -9.75 13.03
CA LEU A 119 5.99 -9.31 12.21
C LEU A 119 5.45 -7.96 12.68
N SER A 120 5.32 -7.74 13.98
CA SER A 120 4.85 -6.45 14.51
C SER A 120 5.83 -5.31 14.20
N GLU A 121 7.14 -5.59 14.29
CA GLU A 121 8.21 -4.64 13.91
C GLU A 121 8.15 -4.32 12.41
N MET A 122 8.03 -5.35 11.56
CA MET A 122 7.89 -5.18 10.10
C MET A 122 6.63 -4.41 9.72
N GLN A 123 5.48 -4.78 10.30
CA GLN A 123 4.22 -4.08 10.08
C GLN A 123 4.34 -2.62 10.50
N ARG A 124 5.00 -2.33 11.62
CA ARG A 124 5.24 -0.95 12.05
C ARG A 124 6.13 -0.20 11.07
N PHE A 125 7.22 -0.80 10.61
CA PHE A 125 8.16 -0.19 9.67
C PHE A 125 7.47 0.21 8.35
N PHE A 126 6.68 -0.69 7.78
CA PHE A 126 5.94 -0.43 6.53
C PHE A 126 4.61 0.32 6.75
N GLY A 127 4.38 0.84 7.95
CA GLY A 127 3.15 1.57 8.29
C GLY A 127 1.86 0.74 8.18
N LEU A 128 1.95 -0.59 8.25
CA LEU A 128 0.81 -1.52 8.21
C LEU A 128 0.07 -1.62 9.55
N HIS A 129 -1.06 -2.32 9.55
CA HIS A 129 -1.85 -2.57 10.74
C HIS A 129 -1.11 -3.59 11.60
N ILE A 130 -0.72 -3.16 12.79
CA ILE A 130 0.14 -3.96 13.68
C ILE A 130 -0.70 -5.05 14.33
N THR A 131 -0.77 -6.22 13.69
CA THR A 131 -1.47 -7.41 14.18
C THR A 131 -0.53 -8.42 14.84
N GLY A 132 0.75 -8.39 14.48
CA GLY A 132 1.73 -9.43 14.83
C GLY A 132 1.40 -10.79 14.21
N THR A 133 0.55 -10.82 13.19
CA THR A 133 0.12 -12.01 12.46
C THR A 133 0.35 -11.84 10.97
N LEU A 134 0.61 -12.93 10.25
CA LEU A 134 0.76 -12.89 8.81
C LEU A 134 -0.63 -12.76 8.15
N ASP A 135 -0.96 -11.56 7.71
CA ASP A 135 -2.18 -11.24 6.97
C ASP A 135 -1.90 -10.93 5.50
N ALA A 136 -2.96 -10.80 4.69
CA ALA A 136 -2.86 -10.61 3.24
C ALA A 136 -2.07 -9.35 2.85
N ASP A 137 -2.21 -8.26 3.61
CA ASP A 137 -1.52 -7.00 3.35
C ASP A 137 -0.04 -7.10 3.73
N THR A 138 0.27 -7.81 4.82
CA THR A 138 1.65 -8.10 5.25
C THR A 138 2.39 -8.93 4.21
N ILE A 139 1.82 -10.05 3.75
CA ILE A 139 2.47 -10.91 2.76
C ILE A 139 2.59 -10.22 1.39
N ALA A 140 1.58 -9.44 0.98
CA ALA A 140 1.64 -8.67 -0.26
C ALA A 140 2.77 -7.62 -0.21
N THR A 141 3.02 -7.02 0.96
CA THR A 141 4.13 -6.08 1.16
C THR A 141 5.49 -6.80 1.14
N MET A 142 5.61 -7.96 1.81
CA MET A 142 6.86 -8.75 1.82
C MET A 142 7.28 -9.23 0.43
N LYS A 143 6.32 -9.46 -0.48
CA LYS A 143 6.57 -9.91 -1.85
C LYS A 143 6.94 -8.78 -2.81
N LYS A 144 6.94 -7.52 -2.38
CA LYS A 144 7.33 -6.41 -3.26
C LYS A 144 8.85 -6.39 -3.46
N PRO A 145 9.31 -6.04 -4.68
CA PRO A 145 10.73 -5.87 -4.95
C PRO A 145 11.31 -4.75 -4.07
N ARG A 146 12.51 -4.97 -3.55
CA ARG A 146 13.13 -4.13 -2.52
C ARG A 146 14.66 -4.20 -2.53
N CYS A 147 15.29 -3.31 -1.77
CA CYS A 147 16.71 -3.38 -1.43
C CYS A 147 17.03 -4.56 -0.49
N GLY A 148 18.20 -5.17 -0.66
CA GLY A 148 18.72 -6.30 0.11
C GLY A 148 19.19 -5.99 1.52
N VAL A 149 19.35 -4.70 1.87
CA VAL A 149 19.82 -4.25 3.19
C VAL A 149 18.77 -4.50 4.29
N PRO A 150 19.14 -4.95 5.50
CA PRO A 150 18.19 -5.15 6.60
C PRO A 150 17.52 -3.88 7.16
N ASP A 151 16.28 -4.00 7.63
CA ASP A 151 15.43 -2.93 8.20
C ASP A 151 15.54 -2.89 9.74
N THR A 152 16.75 -2.71 10.27
CA THR A 152 16.96 -2.83 11.72
C THR A 152 16.68 -1.57 12.53
N ASN A 153 16.60 -0.39 11.88
CA ASN A 153 16.38 0.91 12.50
C ASN A 153 15.04 1.50 12.01
N ILE A 154 14.11 1.81 12.93
CA ILE A 154 12.80 2.41 12.61
C ILE A 154 12.85 3.90 12.95
N ALA A 155 12.99 4.76 11.94
CA ALA A 155 12.95 6.22 12.08
C ALA A 155 12.67 6.92 10.73
N SER A 156 12.04 8.11 10.81
CA SER A 156 11.97 9.07 9.71
C SER A 156 13.37 9.60 9.44
N PHE A 157 13.92 9.28 8.26
CA PHE A 157 15.33 9.22 7.91
C PHE A 157 16.20 8.48 8.94
N SER A 158 17.09 7.62 8.46
CA SER A 158 17.97 6.82 9.30
C SER A 158 19.39 6.79 8.75
N THR A 159 20.36 6.63 9.63
CA THR A 159 21.76 6.40 9.27
C THR A 159 22.19 5.05 9.83
N PHE A 160 23.21 4.43 9.24
CA PHE A 160 23.81 3.26 9.87
C PHE A 160 24.30 3.58 11.28
N ASP A 161 24.31 2.57 12.15
CA ASP A 161 24.72 2.70 13.55
C ASP A 161 26.03 3.46 13.67
N ARG A 162 26.08 4.40 14.64
CA ARG A 162 27.22 5.29 14.90
C ARG A 162 27.48 6.35 13.81
N ASN A 163 26.52 6.60 12.92
CA ASN A 163 26.61 7.62 11.87
C ASN A 163 27.84 7.40 10.97
N LEU A 164 28.03 6.15 10.53
CA LEU A 164 29.12 5.80 9.62
C LEU A 164 29.05 6.67 8.37
N LYS A 165 30.14 7.37 8.09
CA LYS A 165 30.28 8.27 6.95
C LYS A 165 31.71 8.26 6.42
N TRP A 166 31.90 8.72 5.20
CA TRP A 166 33.24 8.96 4.69
C TRP A 166 33.87 10.19 5.36
N GLU A 167 35.15 10.07 5.73
CA GLU A 167 35.92 11.19 6.32
C GLU A 167 36.35 12.23 5.27
N LYS A 168 36.11 11.95 3.98
CA LYS A 168 36.44 12.81 2.85
C LYS A 168 35.20 13.06 1.99
N ASN A 169 35.18 14.21 1.32
CA ASN A 169 34.10 14.58 0.41
C ASN A 169 34.39 14.25 -1.05
N SER A 170 35.64 13.99 -1.41
CA SER A 170 36.02 13.55 -2.76
C SER A 170 36.12 12.03 -2.79
N LEU A 171 35.09 11.39 -3.32
CA LEU A 171 34.96 9.94 -3.43
C LEU A 171 35.22 9.50 -4.86
N THR A 172 35.83 8.33 -5.00
CA THR A 172 36.05 7.67 -6.28
C THR A 172 35.08 6.52 -6.46
N TYR A 173 34.62 6.28 -7.69
CA TYR A 173 33.81 5.11 -8.00
C TYR A 173 34.33 4.38 -9.24
N ARG A 174 34.05 3.09 -9.32
CA ARG A 174 34.43 2.25 -10.46
C ARG A 174 33.34 1.23 -10.78
N ILE A 175 32.96 1.18 -12.05
CA ILE A 175 32.10 0.13 -12.60
C ILE A 175 32.98 -1.03 -13.03
N GLU A 176 32.79 -2.20 -12.43
CA GLU A 176 33.63 -3.38 -12.65
C GLU A 176 33.19 -4.20 -13.87
N ASN A 177 31.88 -4.35 -14.02
CA ASN A 177 31.22 -5.01 -15.14
C ASN A 177 29.87 -4.33 -15.44
N TYR A 178 29.18 -4.80 -16.46
CA TYR A 178 27.94 -4.21 -16.97
C TYR A 178 26.88 -5.27 -17.15
N THR A 179 25.63 -4.92 -16.84
CA THR A 179 24.45 -5.72 -17.19
C THR A 179 24.30 -5.85 -18.71
N PRO A 180 23.88 -7.01 -19.24
CA PRO A 180 23.61 -7.18 -20.67
C PRO A 180 22.31 -6.49 -21.13
N ASP A 181 21.46 -6.04 -20.22
CA ASP A 181 20.13 -5.46 -20.53
C ASP A 181 20.20 -4.05 -21.12
N MET A 182 21.31 -3.35 -20.87
CA MET A 182 21.50 -1.95 -21.22
C MET A 182 22.84 -1.77 -21.93
N SER A 183 22.94 -0.75 -22.79
CA SER A 183 24.23 -0.39 -23.37
C SER A 183 25.15 0.21 -22.29
N ALA A 184 26.46 0.03 -22.43
CA ALA A 184 27.42 0.59 -21.47
C ALA A 184 27.25 2.12 -21.25
N PRO A 185 26.95 2.95 -22.27
CA PRO A 185 26.65 4.37 -22.06
C PRO A 185 25.38 4.63 -21.23
N GLU A 186 24.34 3.81 -21.34
CA GLU A 186 23.12 3.95 -20.55
C GLU A 186 23.36 3.58 -19.08
N VAL A 187 24.17 2.55 -18.83
CA VAL A 187 24.61 2.19 -17.47
C VAL A 187 25.47 3.32 -16.89
N ASP A 188 26.45 3.81 -17.65
CA ASP A 188 27.33 4.90 -17.23
C ASP A 188 26.52 6.16 -16.84
N ASP A 189 25.55 6.56 -17.68
CA ASP A 189 24.68 7.71 -17.42
C ASP A 189 23.78 7.46 -16.19
N SER A 190 23.23 6.26 -16.04
CA SER A 190 22.40 5.91 -14.87
C SER A 190 23.16 6.02 -13.55
N ILE A 191 24.39 5.47 -13.51
CA ILE A 191 25.27 5.49 -12.34
C ILE A 191 25.74 6.91 -12.03
N GLU A 192 26.18 7.67 -13.04
CA GLU A 192 26.59 9.05 -12.86
C GLU A 192 25.43 9.90 -12.32
N LYS A 193 24.25 9.82 -12.95
CA LYS A 193 23.06 10.54 -12.49
C LYS A 193 22.70 10.19 -11.05
N ALA A 194 22.75 8.90 -10.67
CA ALA A 194 22.46 8.42 -9.34
C ALA A 194 23.38 9.05 -8.28
N LEU A 195 24.69 9.09 -8.51
CA LEU A 195 25.64 9.77 -7.63
C LEU A 195 25.41 11.29 -7.59
N GLN A 196 25.05 11.90 -8.72
CA GLN A 196 24.77 13.33 -8.81
C GLN A 196 23.56 13.76 -7.97
N VAL A 197 22.59 12.87 -7.73
CA VAL A 197 21.47 13.17 -6.83
C VAL A 197 21.97 13.61 -5.44
N TRP A 198 22.94 12.88 -4.91
CA TRP A 198 23.55 13.16 -3.60
C TRP A 198 24.52 14.34 -3.64
N ALA A 199 25.35 14.44 -4.69
CA ALA A 199 26.30 15.54 -4.86
C ALA A 199 25.60 16.91 -4.98
N LYS A 200 24.40 16.96 -5.58
CA LYS A 200 23.63 18.20 -5.73
C LYS A 200 23.24 18.84 -4.40
N VAL A 201 23.05 18.04 -3.35
CA VAL A 201 22.56 18.51 -2.04
C VAL A 201 23.61 18.46 -0.93
N THR A 202 24.82 18.01 -1.23
CA THR A 202 25.95 17.90 -0.27
C THR A 202 27.27 18.47 -0.84
N PRO A 203 28.31 18.60 -0.02
CA PRO A 203 29.68 18.87 -0.50
C PRO A 203 30.35 17.70 -1.24
N LEU A 204 29.70 16.52 -1.33
CA LEU A 204 30.30 15.32 -1.91
C LEU A 204 30.55 15.47 -3.41
N ARG A 205 31.69 14.98 -3.88
CA ARG A 205 32.08 14.98 -5.29
C ARG A 205 32.59 13.60 -5.67
N PHE A 206 32.08 13.09 -6.79
CA PHE A 206 32.37 11.75 -7.27
C PHE A 206 33.25 11.80 -8.51
N THR A 207 34.31 11.00 -8.52
CA THR A 207 35.22 10.89 -9.68
C THR A 207 35.30 9.44 -10.12
N ARG A 208 34.98 9.19 -11.38
CA ARG A 208 35.12 7.85 -11.95
C ARG A 208 36.59 7.50 -12.14
N ILE A 209 36.97 6.29 -11.74
CA ILE A 209 38.26 5.70 -12.10
C ILE A 209 38.05 4.41 -12.92
N HIS A 210 39.00 4.08 -13.79
CA HIS A 210 38.88 2.94 -14.70
C HIS A 210 39.81 1.77 -14.35
N SER A 211 40.67 1.94 -13.34
CA SER A 211 41.62 0.93 -12.89
C SER A 211 41.93 1.10 -11.40
N GLY A 212 42.30 0.01 -10.73
CA GLY A 212 42.57 0.02 -9.29
C GLY A 212 41.29 -0.05 -8.45
N THR A 213 41.42 0.20 -7.15
CA THR A 213 40.33 0.15 -6.18
C THR A 213 39.80 1.56 -5.93
N ALA A 214 38.48 1.72 -6.02
CA ALA A 214 37.77 2.96 -5.74
C ALA A 214 37.21 2.95 -4.29
N ASP A 215 36.60 4.05 -3.87
CA ASP A 215 35.84 4.10 -2.60
C ASP A 215 34.48 3.38 -2.72
N ILE A 216 33.92 3.33 -3.93
CA ILE A 216 32.66 2.66 -4.25
C ILE A 216 32.91 1.79 -5.49
N MET A 217 32.99 0.47 -5.30
CA MET A 217 33.00 -0.49 -6.40
C MET A 217 31.56 -0.88 -6.76
N ILE A 218 31.28 -0.92 -8.06
CA ILE A 218 29.94 -1.15 -8.60
C ILE A 218 30.01 -2.38 -9.48
N SER A 219 29.20 -3.40 -9.16
CA SER A 219 29.17 -4.64 -9.92
C SER A 219 27.76 -5.19 -10.08
N PHE A 220 27.58 -5.97 -11.15
CA PHE A 220 26.36 -6.72 -11.45
C PHE A 220 26.66 -8.20 -11.22
N GLY A 221 25.89 -8.84 -10.34
CA GLY A 221 26.13 -10.22 -9.90
C GLY A 221 24.84 -11.01 -9.87
N ARG A 222 24.93 -12.34 -9.84
CA ARG A 222 23.76 -13.23 -9.74
C ARG A 222 23.95 -14.15 -8.57
N GLN A 223 22.89 -14.38 -7.80
CA GLN A 223 22.90 -15.29 -6.65
C GLN A 223 24.15 -15.08 -5.77
N GLU A 224 24.97 -16.09 -5.54
CA GLU A 224 26.25 -15.97 -4.82
C GLU A 224 27.29 -15.21 -5.67
N HIS A 225 27.69 -14.03 -5.22
CA HIS A 225 28.59 -13.13 -5.94
C HIS A 225 29.79 -12.65 -5.10
N GLY A 226 30.15 -13.37 -4.03
CA GLY A 226 31.47 -13.25 -3.38
C GLY A 226 31.53 -12.39 -2.12
N ASP A 227 30.39 -11.97 -1.58
CA ASP A 227 30.29 -11.14 -0.37
C ASP A 227 29.48 -11.77 0.77
N PHE A 228 29.05 -13.04 0.62
CA PHE A 228 28.21 -13.80 1.55
C PHE A 228 26.73 -13.35 1.64
N TYR A 229 26.29 -12.43 0.78
CA TYR A 229 24.91 -11.97 0.69
C TYR A 229 24.31 -12.32 -0.69
N PRO A 230 23.97 -13.60 -0.93
CA PRO A 230 23.48 -13.99 -2.25
C PRO A 230 22.14 -13.35 -2.61
N PHE A 231 21.99 -12.99 -3.88
CA PHE A 231 20.70 -12.60 -4.47
C PHE A 231 19.73 -13.79 -4.62
N ASP A 232 18.44 -13.50 -4.79
CA ASP A 232 17.35 -14.47 -4.84
C ASP A 232 16.83 -14.80 -6.25
N GLY A 233 17.41 -14.21 -7.30
CA GLY A 233 16.99 -14.39 -8.67
C GLY A 233 15.98 -13.31 -9.09
N PRO A 234 15.16 -13.55 -10.13
CA PRO A 234 14.26 -12.51 -10.63
C PRO A 234 13.19 -12.11 -9.60
N ASP A 235 12.95 -10.80 -9.52
CA ASP A 235 12.16 -10.13 -8.49
C ASP A 235 12.68 -10.35 -7.05
N GLY A 236 12.17 -9.57 -6.10
CA GLY A 236 12.57 -9.68 -4.71
C GLY A 236 13.70 -8.73 -4.36
N THR A 237 14.96 -9.20 -4.34
CA THR A 237 16.11 -8.36 -3.96
C THR A 237 16.80 -7.76 -5.18
N LEU A 238 16.58 -6.47 -5.41
CA LEU A 238 17.08 -5.82 -6.63
C LEU A 238 18.58 -5.52 -6.60
N ALA A 239 19.09 -5.17 -5.42
CA ALA A 239 20.45 -4.72 -5.19
C ALA A 239 20.73 -4.65 -3.69
N HIS A 240 21.98 -4.49 -3.31
CA HIS A 240 22.38 -4.05 -1.97
C HIS A 240 23.68 -3.27 -2.01
N ALA A 241 23.92 -2.49 -0.96
CA ALA A 241 25.18 -1.79 -0.77
C ALA A 241 25.66 -1.85 0.68
N PHE A 242 26.97 -1.68 0.85
CA PHE A 242 27.62 -1.65 2.15
C PHE A 242 27.80 -0.21 2.63
N ALA A 243 27.65 0.00 3.95
CA ALA A 243 27.96 1.27 4.59
C ALA A 243 29.44 1.69 4.34
N PRO A 244 29.76 2.99 4.47
CA PRO A 244 31.13 3.50 4.33
C PRO A 244 32.14 2.72 5.16
N GLY A 245 33.26 2.31 4.55
CA GLY A 245 34.27 1.52 5.24
C GLY A 245 35.46 1.13 4.37
N THR A 246 36.36 0.31 4.94
CA THR A 246 37.50 -0.26 4.21
C THR A 246 37.12 -1.57 3.52
N GLY A 247 37.81 -1.94 2.44
CA GLY A 247 37.54 -3.20 1.74
C GLY A 247 36.25 -3.07 0.93
N ILE A 248 35.25 -3.89 1.24
CA ILE A 248 33.93 -3.87 0.56
C ILE A 248 33.02 -2.72 1.04
N GLY A 249 33.46 -1.93 2.03
CA GLY A 249 32.65 -0.82 2.55
C GLY A 249 32.45 0.26 1.50
N GLY A 250 31.21 0.60 1.21
CA GLY A 250 30.83 1.49 0.11
C GLY A 250 30.38 0.79 -1.16
N ASP A 251 30.74 -0.47 -1.36
CA ASP A 251 30.44 -1.19 -2.60
C ASP A 251 28.94 -1.41 -2.79
N ALA A 252 28.50 -1.37 -4.04
CA ALA A 252 27.11 -1.54 -4.43
C ALA A 252 26.98 -2.64 -5.49
N HIS A 253 26.15 -3.63 -5.20
CA HIS A 253 25.93 -4.81 -6.04
C HIS A 253 24.49 -4.80 -6.55
N PHE A 254 24.31 -5.07 -7.83
CA PHE A 254 23.01 -5.09 -8.51
C PHE A 254 22.73 -6.51 -8.99
N ASP A 255 21.50 -7.01 -8.79
CA ASP A 255 21.15 -8.36 -9.20
C ASP A 255 20.93 -8.44 -10.71
N ASP A 256 21.85 -9.09 -11.41
CA ASP A 256 21.83 -9.26 -12.87
C ASP A 256 20.84 -10.35 -13.33
N ASP A 257 20.09 -10.96 -12.40
CA ASP A 257 18.87 -11.71 -12.71
C ASP A 257 17.64 -10.81 -12.94
N GLU A 258 17.73 -9.53 -12.55
CA GLU A 258 16.67 -8.54 -12.74
C GLU A 258 16.69 -7.88 -14.11
N SER A 259 15.54 -7.43 -14.58
CA SER A 259 15.45 -6.67 -15.84
C SER A 259 15.67 -5.18 -15.61
N PHE A 260 16.91 -4.73 -15.74
CA PHE A 260 17.25 -3.32 -15.62
C PHE A 260 16.89 -2.53 -16.88
N THR A 261 16.39 -1.32 -16.69
CA THR A 261 16.01 -0.43 -17.79
C THR A 261 16.55 0.97 -17.59
N PHE A 262 16.73 1.69 -18.69
CA PHE A 262 17.19 3.07 -18.66
C PHE A 262 16.12 4.05 -18.15
N SER A 263 14.88 3.91 -18.63
CA SER A 263 13.77 4.83 -18.29
C SER A 263 12.38 4.19 -18.32
N SER A 264 12.30 2.88 -18.65
CA SER A 264 11.02 2.18 -18.80
C SER A 264 10.45 1.80 -17.43
N ASN A 265 9.13 1.78 -17.32
CA ASN A 265 8.45 1.27 -16.12
C ASN A 265 8.08 -0.23 -16.21
N THR A 266 8.58 -0.94 -17.23
CA THR A 266 8.33 -2.38 -17.44
C THR A 266 9.32 -3.29 -16.71
N GLY A 267 10.33 -2.70 -16.06
CA GLY A 267 11.33 -3.37 -15.23
C GLY A 267 11.83 -2.39 -14.17
N TYR A 268 13.07 -2.57 -13.73
CA TYR A 268 13.66 -1.73 -12.69
C TYR A 268 14.55 -0.65 -13.30
N VAL A 269 14.27 0.61 -13.00
CA VAL A 269 15.09 1.70 -13.54
C VAL A 269 16.40 1.75 -12.77
N LEU A 270 17.51 1.46 -13.45
CA LEU A 270 18.83 1.35 -12.83
C LEU A 270 19.22 2.62 -12.07
N PHE A 271 18.90 3.80 -12.61
CA PHE A 271 19.13 5.07 -11.92
C PHE A 271 18.48 5.13 -10.53
N LEU A 272 17.24 4.65 -10.36
CA LEU A 272 16.53 4.72 -9.08
C LEU A 272 17.13 3.74 -8.07
N VAL A 273 17.36 2.50 -8.50
CA VAL A 273 17.98 1.46 -7.66
C VAL A 273 19.37 1.92 -7.24
N ALA A 274 20.19 2.39 -8.17
CA ALA A 274 21.54 2.87 -7.86
C ALA A 274 21.54 4.10 -6.96
N ALA A 275 20.60 5.03 -7.16
CA ALA A 275 20.51 6.20 -6.29
C ALA A 275 20.20 5.80 -4.84
N HIS A 276 19.31 4.81 -4.64
CA HIS A 276 19.02 4.22 -3.33
C HIS A 276 20.27 3.55 -2.74
N GLU A 277 20.90 2.63 -3.47
CA GLU A 277 22.09 1.92 -2.98
C GLU A 277 23.24 2.86 -2.64
N PHE A 278 23.43 3.93 -3.41
CA PHE A 278 24.44 4.94 -3.07
C PHE A 278 24.10 5.72 -1.81
N GLY A 279 22.83 5.84 -1.41
CA GLY A 279 22.49 6.33 -0.08
C GLY A 279 23.11 5.47 1.01
N HIS A 280 23.07 4.14 0.86
CA HIS A 280 23.77 3.21 1.77
C HIS A 280 25.28 3.33 1.68
N SER A 281 25.86 3.38 0.48
CA SER A 281 27.30 3.62 0.27
C SER A 281 27.79 4.92 0.90
N LEU A 282 26.88 5.87 1.17
CA LEU A 282 27.16 7.16 1.80
C LEU A 282 26.80 7.21 3.29
N GLY A 283 26.20 6.16 3.86
CA GLY A 283 25.95 6.04 5.30
C GLY A 283 24.49 6.13 5.74
N LEU A 284 23.55 6.27 4.81
CA LEU A 284 22.12 6.24 5.11
C LEU A 284 21.63 4.81 5.32
N SER A 285 20.66 4.65 6.21
CA SER A 285 19.89 3.42 6.37
C SER A 285 18.50 3.64 5.78
N HIS A 286 17.66 2.59 5.75
CA HIS A 286 16.32 2.71 5.24
C HIS A 286 15.48 3.69 6.06
N SER A 287 14.61 4.43 5.36
CA SER A 287 13.61 5.31 5.95
C SER A 287 12.27 4.59 6.08
N ASP A 288 11.48 4.93 7.11
CA ASP A 288 10.08 4.54 7.22
C ASP A 288 9.11 5.49 6.47
N ASP A 289 9.63 6.56 5.86
CA ASP A 289 8.85 7.46 5.00
C ASP A 289 8.61 6.81 3.62
N PRO A 290 7.37 6.48 3.23
CA PRO A 290 7.07 5.86 1.93
C PRO A 290 7.35 6.76 0.72
N GLY A 291 7.63 8.05 0.94
CA GLY A 291 8.02 9.01 -0.09
C GLY A 291 9.52 9.17 -0.27
N ALA A 292 10.33 8.61 0.63
CA ALA A 292 11.78 8.69 0.57
C ALA A 292 12.36 7.79 -0.53
N LEU A 293 13.47 8.21 -1.12
CA LEU A 293 14.28 7.35 -1.99
C LEU A 293 14.81 6.16 -1.18
N MET A 294 15.22 6.39 0.07
CA MET A 294 15.71 5.36 0.99
C MET A 294 14.60 4.47 1.58
N TYR A 295 13.36 4.53 1.11
CA TYR A 295 12.34 3.55 1.46
C TYR A 295 12.70 2.19 0.83
N PRO A 296 12.63 1.04 1.54
CA PRO A 296 13.22 -0.21 1.03
C PRO A 296 12.53 -0.77 -0.21
N VAL A 297 11.21 -0.56 -0.33
CA VAL A 297 10.43 -1.11 -1.45
C VAL A 297 10.59 -0.23 -2.67
N TYR A 298 10.92 -0.84 -3.80
CA TYR A 298 11.05 -0.14 -5.06
C TYR A 298 9.76 0.53 -5.48
N SER A 299 9.87 1.80 -5.88
CA SER A 299 8.79 2.54 -6.52
C SER A 299 9.31 3.28 -7.73
N TYR A 300 8.54 3.27 -8.82
CA TYR A 300 8.92 3.95 -10.04
C TYR A 300 8.70 5.46 -9.94
N ASN A 301 9.76 6.22 -10.16
CA ASN A 301 9.72 7.65 -10.42
C ASN A 301 10.37 7.93 -11.78
N ASN A 302 9.86 8.92 -12.53
CA ASN A 302 10.48 9.28 -13.81
C ASN A 302 11.88 9.89 -13.57
N PRO A 303 12.97 9.26 -14.08
CA PRO A 303 14.34 9.74 -13.89
C PRO A 303 14.58 11.18 -14.36
N ASP A 304 13.91 11.61 -15.44
CA ASP A 304 14.11 12.93 -16.04
C ASP A 304 13.58 14.07 -15.15
N THR A 305 12.63 13.75 -14.28
CA THR A 305 11.98 14.71 -13.37
C THR A 305 12.25 14.41 -11.90
N PHE A 306 13.15 13.45 -11.61
CA PHE A 306 13.42 13.02 -10.25
C PHE A 306 14.06 14.15 -9.44
N VAL A 307 13.50 14.39 -8.25
CA VAL A 307 14.03 15.32 -7.24
C VAL A 307 14.15 14.53 -5.95
N LEU A 308 15.31 14.61 -5.30
CA LEU A 308 15.54 13.91 -4.04
C LEU A 308 14.54 14.38 -2.98
N PRO A 309 13.77 13.47 -2.36
CA PRO A 309 12.82 13.82 -1.31
C PRO A 309 13.45 14.47 -0.09
N ARG A 310 12.63 15.25 0.65
CA ARG A 310 13.09 16.03 1.81
C ARG A 310 13.68 15.14 2.91
N ASP A 311 13.11 13.96 3.12
CA ASP A 311 13.59 12.98 4.10
C ASP A 311 15.05 12.59 3.82
N ASP A 312 15.35 12.22 2.58
CA ASP A 312 16.69 11.84 2.15
C ASP A 312 17.68 13.03 2.18
N VAL A 313 17.21 14.24 1.80
CA VAL A 313 18.01 15.47 1.91
C VAL A 313 18.40 15.74 3.35
N ASN A 314 17.46 15.63 4.29
CA ASN A 314 17.73 15.83 5.72
C ASN A 314 18.71 14.78 6.24
N GLY A 315 18.50 13.51 5.88
CA GLY A 315 19.38 12.39 6.25
C GLY A 315 20.82 12.61 5.78
N ILE A 316 21.04 12.86 4.49
CA ILE A 316 22.39 12.99 3.95
C ILE A 316 23.10 14.27 4.43
N GLN A 317 22.37 15.37 4.60
CA GLN A 317 22.93 16.62 5.10
C GLN A 317 23.25 16.53 6.60
N SER A 318 22.60 15.64 7.36
CA SER A 318 22.99 15.38 8.75
C SER A 318 24.41 14.78 8.86
N LEU A 319 24.86 14.06 7.83
CA LEU A 319 26.20 13.44 7.78
C LEU A 319 27.25 14.38 7.17
N TYR A 320 26.93 15.03 6.04
CA TYR A 320 27.91 15.76 5.21
C TYR A 320 27.70 17.28 5.17
N GLY A 321 26.60 17.79 5.71
CA GLY A 321 26.18 19.19 5.57
C GLY A 321 25.56 19.50 4.20
N PRO A 322 25.01 20.72 4.04
CA PRO A 322 24.44 21.17 2.77
C PRO A 322 25.54 21.46 1.73
N ASN A 323 25.16 21.41 0.44
CA ASN A 323 26.05 21.76 -0.65
C ASN A 323 26.51 23.24 -0.55
N PRO A 324 27.82 23.53 -0.47
CA PRO A 324 28.30 24.91 -0.39
C PRO A 324 28.08 25.70 -1.70
N ASP A 325 27.88 25.01 -2.82
CA ASP A 325 27.74 25.62 -4.15
C ASP A 325 26.28 26.01 -4.48
N THR A 326 25.34 25.84 -3.54
CA THR A 326 23.95 26.31 -3.73
C THR A 326 23.83 27.78 -3.37
N ASP A 327 24.13 28.64 -4.33
CA ASP A 327 24.03 30.09 -4.18
C ASP A 327 22.56 30.53 -4.25
N GLY A 328 21.79 30.32 -3.18
CA GLY A 328 20.46 30.93 -2.95
C GLY A 328 19.41 30.80 -4.06
N ASP A 329 19.59 29.86 -5.00
CA ASP A 329 18.86 29.82 -6.27
C ASP A 329 17.38 29.50 -6.05
N ILE A 330 16.54 30.53 -6.21
CA ILE A 330 15.09 30.49 -5.97
C ILE A 330 14.38 29.61 -7.00
N ASP A 331 15.01 29.32 -8.15
CA ASP A 331 14.40 28.61 -9.27
C ASP A 331 14.57 27.07 -9.21
N LYS A 332 15.26 26.52 -8.20
CA LYS A 332 15.42 25.06 -8.07
C LYS A 332 14.12 24.41 -7.56
N PRO A 333 13.73 23.24 -8.11
CA PRO A 333 12.63 22.45 -7.57
C PRO A 333 12.86 22.17 -6.09
N GLN A 334 11.88 22.51 -5.25
CA GLN A 334 11.95 22.17 -3.83
C GLN A 334 11.91 20.64 -3.67
N PRO A 335 12.70 20.08 -2.74
CA PRO A 335 12.59 18.68 -2.36
C PRO A 335 11.13 18.32 -2.03
N PRO A 336 10.55 17.31 -2.68
CA PRO A 336 9.18 16.89 -2.40
C PRO A 336 9.09 16.37 -0.96
N THR A 337 7.95 16.62 -0.33
CA THR A 337 7.65 16.20 1.04
C THR A 337 6.48 15.23 1.03
N THR A 338 6.58 14.17 1.82
CA THR A 338 5.45 13.30 2.10
C THR A 338 4.36 14.10 2.83
N PRO A 339 3.10 14.09 2.36
CA PRO A 339 2.01 14.81 3.00
C PRO A 339 1.82 14.40 4.47
N ASP A 340 1.48 15.34 5.34
CA ASP A 340 1.23 15.10 6.77
C ASP A 340 -0.27 15.15 7.08
N ALA A 341 -0.80 14.08 7.68
CA ALA A 341 -2.18 13.99 8.14
C ALA A 341 -2.52 15.00 9.25
N CYS A 342 -1.52 15.46 10.01
CA CYS A 342 -1.68 16.50 11.04
C CYS A 342 -1.66 17.93 10.47
N ASP A 343 -1.35 18.14 9.19
CA ASP A 343 -1.41 19.47 8.59
C ASP A 343 -2.86 19.98 8.54
N SER A 344 -3.15 21.00 9.34
CA SER A 344 -4.47 21.62 9.41
C SER A 344 -4.92 22.33 8.13
N THR A 345 -3.99 22.56 7.20
CA THR A 345 -4.22 23.19 5.89
C THR A 345 -4.31 22.18 4.74
N LEU A 346 -4.16 20.88 5.04
CA LEU A 346 -4.24 19.79 4.07
C LEU A 346 -5.55 19.83 3.27
N VAL A 347 -5.43 19.88 1.95
CA VAL A 347 -6.55 19.75 0.99
C VAL A 347 -6.42 18.41 0.29
N LEU A 348 -7.36 17.51 0.54
CA LEU A 348 -7.39 16.18 -0.07
C LEU A 348 -7.86 16.25 -1.52
N ASP A 349 -7.24 15.44 -2.38
CA ASP A 349 -7.56 15.35 -3.80
C ASP A 349 -8.74 14.39 -4.05
N ALA A 350 -8.92 13.40 -3.18
CA ALA A 350 -10.08 12.52 -3.19
C ALA A 350 -10.27 11.84 -1.84
N VAL A 351 -11.49 11.35 -1.59
CA VAL A 351 -11.77 10.43 -0.48
C VAL A 351 -12.70 9.35 -1.00
N ALA A 352 -12.40 8.09 -0.68
CA ALA A 352 -13.22 6.95 -1.04
C ALA A 352 -13.31 5.98 0.13
N THR A 353 -14.16 4.97 -0.03
CA THR A 353 -14.15 3.79 0.84
C THR A 353 -13.55 2.60 0.09
N LEU A 354 -13.15 1.57 0.81
CA LEU A 354 -12.84 0.26 0.25
C LEU A 354 -13.24 -0.79 1.29
N ARG A 355 -14.36 -1.47 1.07
CA ARG A 355 -14.89 -2.55 1.91
C ARG A 355 -14.96 -2.18 3.41
N GLY A 356 -15.34 -0.93 3.69
CA GLY A 356 -15.51 -0.40 5.04
C GLY A 356 -14.31 0.37 5.61
N GLU A 357 -13.18 0.38 4.92
CA GLU A 357 -12.05 1.26 5.20
C GLU A 357 -12.24 2.61 4.50
N MET A 358 -11.56 3.65 4.99
CA MET A 358 -11.56 4.96 4.35
C MET A 358 -10.18 5.25 3.75
N LEU A 359 -10.19 5.72 2.50
CA LEU A 359 -9.01 6.09 1.74
C LEU A 359 -9.00 7.60 1.52
N PHE A 360 -7.92 8.28 1.91
CA PHE A 360 -7.75 9.73 1.76
C PHE A 360 -6.56 9.99 0.85
N PHE A 361 -6.79 10.57 -0.32
CA PHE A 361 -5.75 10.73 -1.34
C PHE A 361 -5.17 12.15 -1.32
N LYS A 362 -3.84 12.23 -1.44
CA LYS A 362 -3.12 13.49 -1.60
C LYS A 362 -1.86 13.27 -2.42
N ASP A 363 -1.74 14.05 -3.50
CA ASP A 363 -0.67 13.99 -4.47
C ASP A 363 -0.49 12.54 -4.95
N ASN A 364 0.67 11.93 -4.75
CA ASN A 364 0.94 10.53 -5.09
C ASN A 364 0.74 9.53 -3.94
N PHE A 365 0.20 9.99 -2.81
CA PHE A 365 -0.02 9.21 -1.61
C PHE A 365 -1.50 9.01 -1.33
N PHE A 366 -1.78 8.04 -0.47
CA PHE A 366 -3.02 8.00 0.25
C PHE A 366 -2.84 7.44 1.66
N TRP A 367 -3.76 7.83 2.54
CA TRP A 367 -3.93 7.23 3.85
C TRP A 367 -5.07 6.23 3.84
N ARG A 368 -4.84 5.08 4.46
CA ARG A 368 -5.80 4.00 4.66
C ARG A 368 -6.16 3.91 6.13
N SER A 369 -7.38 4.31 6.46
CA SER A 369 -7.88 4.34 7.83
C SER A 369 -8.82 3.18 8.10
N TYR A 370 -8.43 2.33 9.04
CA TYR A 370 -9.24 1.21 9.50
C TYR A 370 -10.13 1.64 10.66
N PRO A 371 -11.41 1.23 10.72
CA PRO A 371 -12.29 1.56 11.85
C PRO A 371 -11.76 1.09 13.21
N GLN A 372 -10.91 0.06 13.22
CA GLN A 372 -10.34 -0.53 14.44
C GLN A 372 -8.94 -0.01 14.79
N SER A 373 -8.31 0.77 13.90
CA SER A 373 -6.99 1.37 14.11
C SER A 373 -7.13 2.85 14.43
N ASN A 374 -6.27 3.36 15.31
CA ASN A 374 -6.17 4.79 15.57
C ASN A 374 -5.13 5.50 14.69
N THR A 375 -4.28 4.73 14.01
CA THR A 375 -3.21 5.24 13.15
C THR A 375 -3.54 4.87 11.70
N PRO A 376 -3.68 5.86 10.80
CA PRO A 376 -3.83 5.59 9.39
C PRO A 376 -2.51 5.10 8.78
N GLN A 377 -2.59 4.18 7.84
CA GLN A 377 -1.43 3.73 7.07
C GLN A 377 -1.20 4.66 5.88
N GLN A 378 0.01 5.15 5.67
CA GLN A 378 0.32 5.97 4.50
C GLN A 378 1.13 5.15 3.50
N THR A 379 0.78 5.26 2.21
CA THR A 379 1.55 4.61 1.15
C THR A 379 1.37 5.34 -0.18
N LEU A 380 2.20 5.00 -1.17
CA LEU A 380 2.06 5.49 -2.54
C LEU A 380 0.88 4.81 -3.23
N ILE A 381 0.14 5.57 -4.04
CA ILE A 381 -0.97 5.03 -4.85
C ILE A 381 -0.49 3.88 -5.72
N THR A 382 0.64 4.05 -6.41
CA THR A 382 1.24 3.04 -7.30
C THR A 382 1.83 1.84 -6.56
N ASN A 383 2.20 1.99 -5.29
CA ASN A 383 2.63 0.85 -4.49
C ASN A 383 1.44 -0.06 -4.12
N PHE A 384 0.23 0.49 -4.04
CA PHE A 384 -0.99 -0.29 -3.77
C PHE A 384 -1.67 -0.75 -5.06
N TRP A 385 -1.72 0.10 -6.08
CA TRP A 385 -2.26 -0.18 -7.41
C TRP A 385 -1.23 0.21 -8.49
N PRO A 386 -0.35 -0.71 -8.92
CA PRO A 386 0.73 -0.42 -9.87
C PRO A 386 0.27 0.21 -11.20
N GLU A 387 -0.92 -0.14 -11.66
CA GLU A 387 -1.50 0.36 -12.92
C GLU A 387 -2.34 1.64 -12.75
N ALA A 388 -2.41 2.19 -11.53
CA ALA A 388 -3.08 3.44 -11.26
C ALA A 388 -2.24 4.64 -11.76
N PRO A 389 -2.88 5.79 -12.05
CA PRO A 389 -2.14 7.03 -12.25
C PRO A 389 -1.41 7.42 -10.96
N THR A 390 -0.27 8.11 -11.10
CA THR A 390 0.54 8.53 -9.95
C THR A 390 -0.19 9.43 -8.98
N HIS A 391 -1.17 10.20 -9.44
CA HIS A 391 -2.05 11.05 -8.63
C HIS A 391 -3.44 11.13 -9.28
N ILE A 392 -4.47 11.38 -8.48
CA ILE A 392 -5.89 11.31 -8.90
C ILE A 392 -6.62 12.63 -8.65
N ASP A 393 -7.77 12.82 -9.30
CA ASP A 393 -8.63 14.00 -9.16
C ASP A 393 -9.92 13.69 -8.38
N ALA A 394 -10.35 12.43 -8.34
CA ALA A 394 -11.53 11.97 -7.61
C ALA A 394 -11.48 10.44 -7.43
N ALA A 395 -12.19 9.92 -6.44
CA ALA A 395 -12.36 8.48 -6.24
C ALA A 395 -13.72 8.18 -5.59
N TYR A 396 -14.25 6.99 -5.82
CA TYR A 396 -15.38 6.46 -5.05
C TYR A 396 -15.42 4.92 -5.11
N GLU A 397 -16.11 4.30 -4.17
CA GLU A 397 -16.42 2.87 -4.20
C GLU A 397 -17.82 2.63 -4.75
N SER A 398 -17.93 1.81 -5.80
CA SER A 398 -19.23 1.34 -6.28
C SER A 398 -19.56 0.02 -5.60
N GLN A 399 -20.57 0.04 -4.73
CA GLN A 399 -21.10 -1.20 -4.13
C GLN A 399 -21.79 -2.10 -5.16
N GLN A 400 -22.21 -1.55 -6.30
CA GLN A 400 -22.83 -2.32 -7.36
C GLN A 400 -21.84 -3.18 -8.14
N SER A 401 -20.60 -2.70 -8.31
CA SER A 401 -19.55 -3.47 -8.99
C SER A 401 -18.49 -4.05 -8.06
N ASP A 402 -18.57 -3.81 -6.75
CA ASP A 402 -17.51 -4.14 -5.76
C ASP A 402 -16.13 -3.70 -6.25
N SER A 403 -16.03 -2.42 -6.62
CA SER A 403 -14.80 -1.84 -7.16
C SER A 403 -14.63 -0.40 -6.70
N VAL A 404 -13.37 0.00 -6.50
CA VAL A 404 -12.99 1.40 -6.32
C VAL A 404 -12.63 1.99 -7.67
N LEU A 405 -13.21 3.15 -7.99
CA LEU A 405 -12.96 3.87 -9.22
C LEU A 405 -12.10 5.09 -8.92
N LEU A 406 -10.99 5.22 -9.64
CA LEU A 406 -10.05 6.33 -9.55
C LEU A 406 -10.10 7.16 -10.83
N PHE A 407 -10.23 8.47 -10.70
CA PHE A 407 -10.36 9.39 -11.83
C PHE A 407 -9.11 10.23 -11.99
N LYS A 408 -8.63 10.36 -13.23
CA LYS A 408 -7.57 11.30 -13.58
C LYS A 408 -7.79 11.90 -14.95
N GLY A 409 -7.97 13.22 -15.00
CA GLY A 409 -8.32 13.96 -16.21
C GLY A 409 -9.57 13.36 -16.85
N ARG A 410 -9.43 12.94 -18.11
CA ARG A 410 -10.53 12.34 -18.89
C ARG A 410 -10.62 10.83 -18.77
N ARG A 411 -9.87 10.20 -17.86
CA ARG A 411 -9.82 8.75 -17.71
C ARG A 411 -10.27 8.31 -16.32
N VAL A 412 -10.80 7.10 -16.26
CA VAL A 412 -11.14 6.38 -15.05
C VAL A 412 -10.43 5.02 -15.06
N TRP A 413 -10.00 4.56 -13.89
CA TRP A 413 -9.51 3.22 -13.61
C TRP A 413 -10.47 2.61 -12.60
N ALA A 414 -10.69 1.29 -12.68
CA ALA A 414 -11.48 0.58 -11.68
C ALA A 414 -10.66 -0.59 -11.17
N PHE A 415 -10.64 -0.77 -9.85
CA PHE A 415 -9.90 -1.82 -9.18
C PHE A 415 -10.85 -2.66 -8.33
N SER A 416 -10.73 -3.99 -8.43
CA SER A 416 -11.41 -4.92 -7.52
C SER A 416 -10.38 -5.48 -6.55
N GLY A 417 -10.36 -4.96 -5.32
CA GLY A 417 -9.23 -5.16 -4.43
C GLY A 417 -7.97 -4.53 -5.03
N TYR A 418 -6.97 -5.35 -5.34
CA TYR A 418 -5.69 -4.92 -5.93
C TYR A 418 -5.69 -4.93 -7.46
N ASP A 419 -6.60 -5.69 -8.08
CA ASP A 419 -6.52 -5.99 -9.51
C ASP A 419 -7.23 -4.93 -10.37
N LEU A 420 -6.55 -4.47 -11.42
CA LEU A 420 -7.17 -3.62 -12.43
C LEU A 420 -8.27 -4.39 -13.17
N VAL A 421 -9.48 -3.83 -13.17
CA VAL A 421 -10.64 -4.43 -13.84
C VAL A 421 -10.41 -4.43 -15.36
N ARG A 422 -10.65 -5.58 -15.99
CA ARG A 422 -10.47 -5.75 -17.44
C ARG A 422 -11.20 -4.68 -18.26
N GLY A 423 -10.45 -4.06 -19.18
CA GLY A 423 -10.96 -3.02 -20.08
C GLY A 423 -10.91 -1.60 -19.52
N TYR A 424 -10.31 -1.40 -18.34
CA TYR A 424 -9.87 -0.10 -17.86
C TYR A 424 -8.39 0.15 -18.23
N PRO A 425 -7.95 1.41 -18.32
CA PRO A 425 -8.73 2.64 -18.12
C PRO A 425 -9.73 2.95 -19.24
N LYS A 426 -10.82 3.65 -18.88
CA LYS A 426 -11.88 4.09 -19.80
C LYS A 426 -11.99 5.62 -19.84
N PRO A 427 -12.50 6.22 -20.92
CA PRO A 427 -12.78 7.65 -20.93
C PRO A 427 -13.98 7.97 -20.02
N ILE A 428 -13.97 9.09 -19.31
CA ILE A 428 -15.09 9.50 -18.44
C ILE A 428 -16.41 9.73 -19.22
N SER A 429 -16.33 9.92 -20.53
CA SER A 429 -17.51 9.95 -21.41
C SER A 429 -18.27 8.62 -21.45
N SER A 430 -17.66 7.50 -21.02
CA SER A 430 -18.35 6.21 -20.88
C SER A 430 -19.48 6.24 -19.86
N PHE A 431 -19.46 7.20 -18.92
CA PHE A 431 -20.57 7.44 -17.99
C PHE A 431 -21.68 8.31 -18.59
N GLY A 432 -21.53 8.80 -19.83
CA GLY A 432 -22.44 9.75 -20.46
C GLY A 432 -22.15 11.22 -20.15
N LEU A 433 -20.97 11.53 -19.58
CA LEU A 433 -20.55 12.91 -19.37
C LEU A 433 -20.28 13.64 -20.70
N PRO A 434 -20.66 14.93 -20.84
CA PRO A 434 -20.35 15.73 -22.03
C PRO A 434 -18.85 15.84 -22.29
N THR A 435 -18.47 15.95 -23.57
CA THR A 435 -17.06 16.10 -23.99
C THR A 435 -16.39 17.40 -23.52
N SER A 436 -17.18 18.38 -23.08
CA SER A 436 -16.70 19.61 -22.45
C SER A 436 -16.12 19.36 -21.05
N VAL A 437 -16.55 18.31 -20.36
CA VAL A 437 -16.01 17.92 -19.05
C VAL A 437 -14.61 17.35 -19.24
N LYS A 438 -13.61 18.03 -18.65
CA LYS A 438 -12.19 17.65 -18.77
C LYS A 438 -11.71 16.78 -17.61
N LYS A 439 -12.37 16.87 -16.46
CA LYS A 439 -12.11 16.08 -15.26
C LYS A 439 -13.31 16.11 -14.33
N ILE A 440 -13.31 15.18 -13.38
CA ILE A 440 -14.23 15.14 -12.25
C ILE A 440 -13.42 15.59 -11.02
N ASP A 441 -13.98 16.47 -10.21
CA ASP A 441 -13.30 17.07 -9.06
C ASP A 441 -13.59 16.34 -7.75
N ALA A 442 -14.69 15.60 -7.69
CA ALA A 442 -15.00 14.66 -6.61
C ALA A 442 -16.09 13.70 -7.10
N ALA A 443 -16.17 12.52 -6.49
CA ALA A 443 -17.21 11.54 -6.74
C ALA A 443 -17.73 10.99 -5.42
N LEU A 444 -19.03 10.68 -5.36
CA LEU A 444 -19.65 10.02 -4.21
C LEU A 444 -20.68 9.02 -4.69
N TYR A 445 -20.66 7.82 -4.12
CA TYR A 445 -21.73 6.83 -4.28
C TYR A 445 -22.75 6.98 -3.15
N ASP A 446 -24.01 7.21 -3.51
CA ASP A 446 -25.14 7.22 -2.61
C ASP A 446 -25.74 5.82 -2.51
N VAL A 447 -25.58 5.21 -1.33
CA VAL A 447 -26.01 3.85 -1.04
C VAL A 447 -27.53 3.73 -1.07
N GLU A 448 -28.27 4.78 -0.71
CA GLU A 448 -29.73 4.73 -0.62
C GLU A 448 -30.39 4.72 -2.00
N SER A 449 -29.90 5.55 -2.93
CA SER A 449 -30.44 5.62 -4.29
C SER A 449 -29.70 4.76 -5.32
N ALA A 450 -28.56 4.16 -4.95
CA ALA A 450 -27.64 3.47 -5.85
C ALA A 450 -27.20 4.36 -7.03
N LYS A 451 -26.92 5.63 -6.72
CA LYS A 451 -26.49 6.64 -7.71
C LYS A 451 -25.11 7.17 -7.35
N THR A 452 -24.37 7.56 -8.37
CA THR A 452 -23.08 8.23 -8.20
C THR A 452 -23.23 9.70 -8.57
N LEU A 453 -22.81 10.59 -7.67
CA LEU A 453 -22.73 12.02 -7.94
C LEU A 453 -21.33 12.38 -8.38
N PHE A 454 -21.21 13.00 -9.55
CA PHE A 454 -19.94 13.52 -10.08
C PHE A 454 -19.91 15.04 -9.97
N PHE A 455 -19.01 15.56 -9.14
CA PHE A 455 -18.84 16.99 -8.94
C PHE A 455 -17.87 17.56 -9.98
N VAL A 456 -18.27 18.63 -10.67
CA VAL A 456 -17.50 19.29 -11.74
C VAL A 456 -17.66 20.80 -11.59
N GLY A 457 -16.60 21.48 -11.15
CA GLY A 457 -16.62 22.91 -10.87
C GLY A 457 -17.64 23.27 -9.78
N THR A 458 -18.62 24.10 -10.14
CA THR A 458 -19.72 24.55 -9.25
C THR A 458 -21.03 23.82 -9.53
N SER A 459 -20.96 22.66 -10.17
CA SER A 459 -22.12 21.85 -10.52
C SER A 459 -21.84 20.37 -10.23
N TYR A 460 -22.89 19.55 -10.24
CA TYR A 460 -22.76 18.10 -10.15
C TYR A 460 -23.70 17.40 -11.12
N TYR A 461 -23.32 16.19 -11.52
CA TYR A 461 -24.10 15.26 -12.31
C TYR A 461 -24.54 14.09 -11.42
N SER A 462 -25.64 13.43 -11.79
CA SER A 462 -26.11 12.21 -11.14
C SER A 462 -26.13 11.08 -12.16
N TYR A 463 -25.50 9.96 -11.82
CA TYR A 463 -25.37 8.78 -12.66
C TYR A 463 -26.08 7.60 -11.99
N ASP A 464 -27.01 6.98 -12.71
CA ASP A 464 -27.74 5.79 -12.26
C ASP A 464 -26.88 4.56 -12.58
N GLU A 465 -26.29 3.95 -11.55
CA GLU A 465 -25.35 2.82 -11.70
C GLU A 465 -26.04 1.57 -12.27
N ALA A 466 -27.33 1.38 -11.95
CA ALA A 466 -28.11 0.24 -12.43
C ALA A 466 -28.46 0.38 -13.91
N LYS A 467 -28.89 1.57 -14.34
CA LYS A 467 -29.20 1.85 -15.76
C LYS A 467 -27.96 2.15 -16.59
N LYS A 468 -26.85 2.48 -15.95
CA LYS A 468 -25.59 2.93 -16.55
C LYS A 468 -25.76 4.18 -17.42
N THR A 469 -26.55 5.14 -16.94
CA THR A 469 -26.86 6.38 -17.66
C THR A 469 -26.94 7.58 -16.72
N MET A 470 -26.68 8.78 -17.25
CA MET A 470 -26.90 10.03 -16.52
C MET A 470 -28.39 10.27 -16.32
N ASP A 471 -28.77 10.75 -15.13
CA ASP A 471 -30.11 11.19 -14.83
C ASP A 471 -30.49 12.42 -15.66
N GLN A 472 -31.77 12.50 -16.03
CA GLN A 472 -32.36 13.67 -16.68
C GLN A 472 -32.35 14.88 -15.73
N GLY A 473 -32.18 16.09 -16.28
CA GLY A 473 -32.19 17.34 -15.51
C GLY A 473 -30.87 17.67 -14.81
N PHE A 474 -29.77 17.01 -15.20
CA PHE A 474 -28.40 17.30 -14.76
C PHE A 474 -27.57 17.93 -15.90
N PRO A 475 -26.55 18.75 -15.58
CA PRO A 475 -26.04 19.05 -14.23
C PRO A 475 -26.92 20.03 -13.45
N LYS A 476 -26.85 19.96 -12.11
CA LYS A 476 -27.44 20.95 -11.20
C LYS A 476 -26.36 21.78 -10.53
N ARG A 477 -26.69 23.00 -10.11
CA ARG A 477 -25.73 23.81 -9.35
C ARG A 477 -25.63 23.33 -7.90
N LEU A 478 -24.44 23.48 -7.32
CA LEU A 478 -24.20 23.06 -5.94
C LEU A 478 -25.03 23.89 -4.95
N ASP A 479 -25.09 25.20 -5.12
CA ASP A 479 -25.78 26.14 -4.24
C ASP A 479 -27.32 26.01 -4.26
N GLU A 480 -27.88 25.40 -5.31
CA GLU A 480 -29.31 25.06 -5.39
C GLU A 480 -29.68 23.84 -4.54
N THR A 481 -28.72 22.93 -4.31
CA THR A 481 -28.95 21.65 -3.61
C THR A 481 -28.34 21.64 -2.22
N PHE A 482 -27.10 22.12 -2.08
CA PHE A 482 -26.33 22.08 -0.85
C PHE A 482 -26.24 23.48 -0.25
N SER A 483 -27.00 23.68 0.83
CA SER A 483 -27.10 24.97 1.52
C SER A 483 -25.72 25.51 1.91
N GLY A 484 -25.33 26.68 1.39
CA GLY A 484 -24.07 27.34 1.72
C GLY A 484 -22.82 26.83 0.96
N LEU A 485 -22.95 25.85 0.07
CA LEU A 485 -21.84 25.35 -0.75
C LEU A 485 -21.72 26.14 -2.05
N THR A 486 -20.90 27.20 -2.02
CA THR A 486 -20.65 28.07 -3.20
C THR A 486 -19.29 27.84 -3.85
N SER A 487 -18.40 27.16 -3.15
CA SER A 487 -17.05 26.83 -3.60
C SER A 487 -16.99 25.47 -4.29
N LYS A 488 -15.86 25.24 -4.95
CA LYS A 488 -15.54 23.97 -5.60
C LYS A 488 -15.43 22.83 -4.56
N VAL A 489 -15.91 21.65 -4.93
CA VAL A 489 -15.72 20.41 -4.17
C VAL A 489 -14.38 19.78 -4.52
N THR A 490 -13.63 19.35 -3.51
CA THR A 490 -12.32 18.69 -3.66
C THR A 490 -12.36 17.19 -3.38
N ALA A 491 -13.30 16.74 -2.54
CA ALA A 491 -13.57 15.33 -2.30
C ALA A 491 -14.99 15.16 -1.76
N ALA A 492 -15.56 13.96 -1.86
CA ALA A 492 -16.86 13.67 -1.29
C ALA A 492 -16.95 12.19 -0.88
N LEU A 493 -17.69 11.88 0.18
CA LEU A 493 -18.01 10.51 0.57
C LEU A 493 -19.32 10.46 1.34
N GLN A 494 -19.95 9.27 1.36
CA GLN A 494 -21.12 9.01 2.17
C GLN A 494 -20.76 8.03 3.29
N VAL A 495 -21.07 8.39 4.54
CA VAL A 495 -20.81 7.53 5.69
C VAL A 495 -22.05 7.53 6.59
N LYS A 496 -22.59 6.34 6.86
CA LYS A 496 -23.75 6.13 7.75
C LYS A 496 -24.96 7.00 7.38
N GLY A 497 -25.25 7.17 6.08
CA GLY A 497 -26.37 7.96 5.56
C GLY A 497 -26.14 9.47 5.51
N TYR A 498 -24.99 9.96 5.97
CA TYR A 498 -24.62 11.38 5.86
C TYR A 498 -23.66 11.60 4.70
N THR A 499 -23.85 12.70 4.00
CA THR A 499 -22.98 13.12 2.89
C THR A 499 -21.96 14.12 3.40
N TYR A 500 -20.68 13.82 3.20
CA TYR A 500 -19.57 14.67 3.59
C TYR A 500 -18.92 15.22 2.32
N ILE A 501 -18.94 16.53 2.17
CA ILE A 501 -18.40 17.24 1.00
C ILE A 501 -17.21 18.08 1.46
N TYR A 502 -16.05 17.87 0.86
CA TYR A 502 -14.85 18.66 1.15
C TYR A 502 -14.76 19.85 0.22
N SER A 503 -14.41 21.00 0.77
CA SER A 503 -14.03 22.19 0.02
C SER A 503 -12.83 22.83 0.69
N GLY A 504 -11.66 22.69 0.05
CA GLY A 504 -10.39 23.03 0.68
C GLY A 504 -10.12 22.11 1.88
N SER A 505 -9.69 22.69 3.00
CA SER A 505 -9.38 21.98 4.24
C SER A 505 -10.61 21.74 5.15
N TYR A 506 -11.81 22.07 4.67
CA TYR A 506 -13.07 21.95 5.42
C TYR A 506 -13.96 20.87 4.84
N MET A 507 -14.66 20.16 5.73
CA MET A 507 -15.61 19.10 5.39
C MET A 507 -17.01 19.49 5.89
N PHE A 508 -17.98 19.51 5.00
CA PHE A 508 -19.36 19.91 5.26
C PHE A 508 -20.25 18.67 5.32
N GLU A 509 -20.97 18.48 6.43
CA GLU A 509 -21.89 17.35 6.62
C GLU A 509 -23.32 17.75 6.24
N TYR A 510 -23.89 17.07 5.25
CA TYR A 510 -25.20 17.31 4.70
C TYR A 510 -26.14 16.10 4.86
N SER A 511 -27.44 16.39 4.96
CA SER A 511 -28.48 15.44 4.56
C SER A 511 -28.65 15.51 3.05
N LEU A 512 -28.42 14.40 2.35
CA LEU A 512 -28.51 14.38 0.89
C LEU A 512 -29.94 14.61 0.38
N SER A 513 -30.94 14.09 1.09
CA SER A 513 -32.36 14.20 0.71
C SER A 513 -32.92 15.61 0.86
N THR A 514 -32.43 16.39 1.83
CA THR A 514 -32.93 17.74 2.11
C THR A 514 -31.98 18.86 1.71
N GLY A 515 -30.70 18.55 1.44
CA GLY A 515 -29.69 19.57 1.16
C GLY A 515 -29.28 20.42 2.37
N ARG A 516 -29.76 20.04 3.56
CA ARG A 516 -29.52 20.79 4.80
C ARG A 516 -28.12 20.53 5.34
N LEU A 517 -27.38 21.60 5.61
CA LEU A 517 -26.10 21.56 6.31
C LEU A 517 -26.34 21.28 7.81
N PHE A 518 -25.63 20.29 8.36
CA PHE A 518 -25.64 20.00 9.79
C PHE A 518 -24.48 20.66 10.53
N ARG A 519 -23.25 20.47 10.04
CA ARG A 519 -22.03 20.99 10.67
C ARG A 519 -20.86 21.08 9.68
N VAL A 520 -19.86 21.86 10.06
CA VAL A 520 -18.58 21.98 9.35
C VAL A 520 -17.48 21.39 10.23
N LEU A 521 -16.65 20.54 9.63
CA LEU A 521 -15.62 19.71 10.25
C LEU A 521 -14.27 19.92 9.56
N ARG A 522 -13.21 19.35 10.11
CA ARG A 522 -11.86 19.27 9.52
C ARG A 522 -11.51 17.83 9.17
N ASN A 523 -10.46 17.63 8.37
CA ASN A 523 -9.95 16.31 7.99
C ASN A 523 -9.72 15.39 9.21
N SER A 524 -9.26 15.95 10.32
CA SER A 524 -8.97 15.23 11.58
C SER A 524 -10.15 14.45 12.17
N TYR A 525 -11.38 14.73 11.74
CA TYR A 525 -12.57 13.99 12.16
C TYR A 525 -12.53 12.53 11.70
N PHE A 526 -12.09 12.27 10.46
CA PHE A 526 -11.97 10.92 9.90
C PHE A 526 -10.51 10.49 9.73
N LEU A 527 -9.67 11.38 9.22
CA LEU A 527 -8.24 11.14 9.08
C LEU A 527 -7.56 11.56 10.39
N ARG A 528 -7.57 10.66 11.38
CA ARG A 528 -6.89 10.91 12.65
C ARG A 528 -5.39 11.02 12.39
N CYS A 529 -4.75 11.91 13.13
CA CYS A 529 -3.31 12.03 13.10
C CYS A 529 -2.77 11.70 14.50
N SER A 530 -1.71 10.91 14.55
CA SER A 530 -1.09 10.46 15.81
C SER A 530 0.32 11.03 15.92
N ASN A 531 0.41 12.32 16.24
CA ASN A 531 1.65 12.90 16.75
C ASN A 531 1.75 12.55 18.24
N PHE A 532 2.22 11.35 18.56
CA PHE A 532 2.59 10.95 19.92
C PHE A 532 3.87 10.11 19.93
#